data_AF-A0A952C2Q6-F1
#
_entry.id   AF-A0A952C2Q6-F1
#
_cell.length_a   1.000
_cell.length_b   1.000
_cell.length_c   1.000
_cell.angle_alpha   90.00
_cell.angle_beta   90.00
_cell.angle_gamma   90.00
#
_symmetry.space_group_name_H-M   'P 1'
#
loop_
_entity.id
_entity.type
_entity.pdbx_description
1 polymer ?
#
loop_
_entity_poly.entity_id
_entity_poly.type
_entity_poly.pdbx_seq_one_letter_code
_entity_poly.pdbx_strand_id
1 'polypeptide(L)'
;MIHKTPSTKAGYTRVTFELPSCVWADRIYVTGTFNNWNETEHSLQQSRDGVWRVSIELPAGKQYEFRYLVDGRWQTDYHADGYTENAYGSQNSVLDLSLPKVVPMEERLSSKVPDGHTHRAPYLPVPLEEMAPARGDKTPPEMPRLRPRVAAA
;
A
#
# COMPACT_ATOMS: atom_id res chain seq x y z
N MET A 1 -1.64 0.63 -11.09
CA MET A 1 -2.47 1.40 -10.14
C MET A 1 -3.81 0.71 -9.97
N ILE A 2 -4.37 0.75 -8.76
CA ILE A 2 -5.66 0.12 -8.45
C ILE A 2 -6.54 1.15 -7.75
N HIS A 3 -7.70 1.44 -8.34
CA HIS A 3 -8.68 2.37 -7.78
C HIS A 3 -9.87 1.60 -7.22
N LYS A 4 -10.28 1.94 -6.00
CA LYS A 4 -11.42 1.32 -5.31
C LYS A 4 -12.46 2.39 -5.02
N THR A 5 -13.64 2.26 -5.61
CA THR A 5 -14.76 3.19 -5.43
C THR A 5 -16.03 2.40 -5.08
N PRO A 6 -16.89 2.88 -4.17
CA PRO A 6 -18.19 2.26 -3.94
C PRO A 6 -18.96 2.08 -5.25
N SER A 7 -19.57 0.92 -5.45
CA SER A 7 -20.46 0.69 -6.60
C SER A 7 -21.87 1.24 -6.30
N THR A 8 -22.65 1.49 -7.34
CA THR A 8 -24.09 1.73 -7.23
C THR A 8 -24.85 0.49 -6.73
N LYS A 9 -24.25 -0.70 -6.85
CA LYS A 9 -24.76 -1.95 -6.30
C LYS A 9 -24.41 -2.06 -4.82
N ALA A 10 -25.43 -2.15 -3.97
CA ALA A 10 -25.26 -2.27 -2.53
C ALA A 10 -24.38 -3.48 -2.17
N GLY A 11 -23.38 -3.26 -1.31
CA GLY A 11 -22.43 -4.29 -0.89
C GLY A 11 -21.34 -4.62 -1.92
N TYR A 12 -21.20 -3.84 -2.99
CA TYR A 12 -20.15 -4.02 -3.99
C TYR A 12 -19.22 -2.80 -4.06
N THR A 13 -17.98 -3.04 -4.44
CA THR A 13 -16.98 -2.02 -4.75
C THR A 13 -16.58 -2.19 -6.21
N ARG A 14 -16.59 -1.08 -6.96
CA ARG A 14 -16.00 -1.01 -8.29
C ARG A 14 -14.49 -0.85 -8.13
N VAL A 15 -13.77 -1.85 -8.63
CA VAL A 15 -12.31 -1.89 -8.64
C VAL A 15 -11.85 -1.65 -10.07
N THR A 16 -11.01 -0.65 -10.27
CA THR A 16 -10.44 -0.33 -11.57
C THR A 16 -8.95 -0.62 -11.53
N PHE A 17 -8.55 -1.60 -12.32
CA PHE A 17 -7.16 -1.96 -12.53
C PHE A 17 -6.62 -1.13 -13.69
N GLU A 18 -5.46 -0.53 -13.48
CA GLU A 18 -4.82 0.36 -14.44
C GLU A 18 -3.33 0.04 -14.57
N LEU A 19 -2.86 -0.21 -15.80
CA LEU A 19 -1.45 -0.40 -16.09
C LEU A 19 -0.92 0.73 -17.00
N PRO A 20 0.32 1.19 -16.75
CA PRO A 20 0.88 2.32 -17.48
C PRO A 20 1.08 2.01 -18.96
N SER A 21 1.11 3.06 -19.79
CA SER A 21 1.28 2.94 -21.24
C SER A 21 2.63 2.38 -21.68
N CYS A 22 3.62 2.34 -20.79
CA CYS A 22 4.91 1.69 -21.05
C CYS A 22 4.85 0.16 -21.02
N VAL A 23 3.73 -0.44 -20.61
CA VAL A 23 3.54 -1.89 -20.72
C VAL A 23 3.32 -2.24 -22.19
N TRP A 24 4.34 -2.86 -22.78
CA TRP A 24 4.26 -3.40 -24.12
C TRP A 24 3.66 -4.81 -24.07
N ALA A 25 2.41 -4.92 -24.51
CA ALA A 25 1.69 -6.18 -24.62
C ALA A 25 0.62 -6.10 -25.71
N ASP A 26 0.26 -7.24 -26.30
CA ASP A 26 -0.88 -7.35 -27.21
C ASP A 26 -2.19 -7.59 -26.44
N ARG A 27 -2.12 -8.41 -25.38
CA ARG A 27 -3.27 -8.79 -24.56
C ARG A 27 -2.89 -8.84 -23.10
N ILE A 28 -3.72 -8.20 -22.29
CA ILE A 28 -3.61 -8.25 -20.84
C ILE A 28 -4.94 -8.69 -20.26
N TYR A 29 -4.90 -9.68 -19.39
CA TYR A 29 -6.05 -10.13 -18.61
C TYR A 29 -5.77 -9.97 -17.13
N VAL A 30 -6.79 -9.64 -16.36
CA VAL A 30 -6.76 -9.78 -14.89
C VAL A 30 -7.49 -11.06 -14.51
N THR A 31 -6.86 -11.86 -13.66
CA THR A 31 -7.40 -13.14 -13.20
C THR A 31 -7.30 -13.18 -11.68
N GLY A 32 -8.20 -13.88 -11.01
CA GLY A 32 -8.15 -14.00 -9.58
C GLY A 32 -9.24 -14.88 -8.99
N THR A 33 -9.33 -14.90 -7.68
CA THR A 33 -10.35 -15.69 -6.96
C THR A 33 -11.78 -15.25 -7.28
N PHE A 34 -11.97 -14.00 -7.72
CA PHE A 34 -13.28 -13.48 -8.10
C PHE A 34 -13.81 -14.01 -9.44
N ASN A 35 -12.94 -14.45 -10.36
CA ASN A 35 -13.33 -15.05 -11.63
C ASN A 35 -12.83 -16.48 -11.76
N ASN A 36 -12.55 -17.13 -10.63
CA ASN A 36 -12.08 -18.51 -10.56
C ASN A 36 -10.80 -18.76 -11.40
N TRP A 37 -9.91 -17.76 -11.45
CA TRP A 37 -8.67 -17.74 -12.24
C TRP A 37 -8.86 -17.88 -13.76
N ASN A 38 -10.02 -17.47 -14.29
CA ASN A 38 -10.27 -17.50 -15.73
C ASN A 38 -9.39 -16.48 -16.48
N GLU A 39 -8.57 -16.99 -17.40
CA GLU A 39 -7.58 -16.22 -18.18
C GLU A 39 -8.15 -15.41 -19.34
N THR A 40 -9.46 -15.50 -19.60
CA THR A 40 -10.08 -14.90 -20.80
C THR A 40 -11.20 -13.92 -20.50
N GLU A 41 -11.73 -13.91 -19.28
CA GLU A 41 -12.96 -13.19 -18.94
C GLU A 41 -12.78 -11.68 -18.81
N HIS A 42 -11.68 -11.23 -18.17
CA HIS A 42 -11.45 -9.82 -17.87
C HIS A 42 -10.23 -9.27 -18.60
N SER A 43 -10.39 -8.99 -19.89
CA SER A 43 -9.37 -8.29 -20.68
C SER A 43 -9.29 -6.81 -20.30
N LEU A 44 -8.07 -6.28 -20.20
CA LEU A 44 -7.83 -4.85 -20.11
C LEU A 44 -7.87 -4.25 -21.51
N GLN A 45 -8.45 -3.06 -21.61
CA GLN A 45 -8.50 -2.30 -22.85
C GLN A 45 -7.55 -1.12 -22.79
N GLN A 46 -6.79 -0.97 -23.87
CA GLN A 46 -5.91 0.18 -24.04
C GLN A 46 -6.72 1.41 -24.44
N SER A 47 -6.59 2.48 -23.66
CA SER A 47 -7.19 3.78 -23.95
C SER A 47 -6.36 4.53 -25.00
N ARG A 48 -6.88 5.64 -25.53
CA ARG A 48 -6.17 6.49 -26.51
C ARG A 48 -4.83 7.02 -25.98
N ASP A 49 -4.74 7.21 -24.67
CA ASP A 49 -3.52 7.66 -23.98
C ASP A 49 -2.49 6.53 -23.77
N GLY A 50 -2.75 5.33 -24.30
CA GLY A 50 -1.90 4.14 -24.20
C GLY A 50 -2.05 3.36 -22.90
N VAL A 51 -2.77 3.90 -21.90
CA VAL A 51 -3.00 3.27 -20.59
C VAL A 51 -4.00 2.12 -20.70
N TRP A 52 -3.70 1.00 -20.07
CA TRP A 52 -4.58 -0.18 -20.02
C TRP A 52 -5.50 -0.12 -18.82
N ARG A 53 -6.79 -0.39 -19.00
CA ARG A 53 -7.78 -0.32 -17.91
C ARG A 53 -8.86 -1.39 -18.01
N VAL A 54 -9.31 -1.88 -16.86
CA VAL A 54 -10.54 -2.66 -16.71
C VAL A 54 -11.21 -2.29 -15.38
N SER A 55 -12.54 -2.21 -15.36
CA SER A 55 -13.32 -2.05 -14.13
C SER A 55 -14.13 -3.30 -13.85
N ILE A 56 -14.08 -3.79 -12.61
CA ILE A 56 -14.80 -4.98 -12.16
C ILE A 56 -15.57 -4.62 -10.89
N GLU A 57 -16.81 -5.09 -10.77
CA GLU A 57 -17.60 -4.95 -9.56
C GLU A 57 -17.44 -6.18 -8.68
N LEU A 58 -16.86 -6.00 -7.50
CA LEU A 58 -16.57 -7.09 -6.57
C LEU A 58 -17.34 -6.90 -5.26
N PRO A 59 -17.85 -7.98 -4.64
CA PRO A 59 -18.40 -7.91 -3.29
C PRO A 59 -17.40 -7.26 -2.32
N ALA A 60 -17.86 -6.28 -1.55
CA ALA A 60 -17.08 -5.64 -0.50
C ALA A 60 -16.97 -6.56 0.73
N GLY A 61 -16.10 -6.20 1.68
CA GLY A 61 -15.98 -6.88 2.97
C GLY A 61 -15.04 -8.09 2.98
N LYS A 62 -14.33 -8.36 1.88
CA LYS A 62 -13.39 -9.50 1.81
C LYS A 62 -12.15 -9.21 0.99
N GLN A 63 -11.14 -10.06 1.15
CA GLN A 63 -9.91 -10.05 0.38
C GLN A 63 -10.00 -10.99 -0.83
N TYR A 64 -9.29 -10.64 -1.89
CA TYR A 64 -9.16 -11.42 -3.11
C TYR A 64 -7.70 -11.58 -3.47
N GLU A 65 -7.40 -12.66 -4.18
CA GLU A 65 -6.08 -12.85 -4.80
C GLU A 65 -6.23 -12.67 -6.31
N PHE A 66 -5.23 -12.06 -6.94
CA PHE A 66 -5.24 -11.82 -8.37
C PHE A 66 -3.84 -11.75 -8.98
N ARG A 67 -3.75 -11.96 -10.30
CA ARG A 67 -2.56 -11.76 -11.13
C ARG A 67 -2.96 -11.27 -12.52
N TYR A 68 -2.05 -10.55 -13.16
CA TYR A 68 -2.17 -10.21 -14.57
C TYR A 68 -1.56 -11.32 -15.43
N LEU A 69 -2.23 -11.63 -16.53
CA LEU A 69 -1.70 -12.45 -17.60
C LEU A 69 -1.41 -11.53 -18.79
N VAL A 70 -0.13 -11.21 -19.00
CA VAL A 70 0.36 -10.29 -20.03
C VAL A 70 1.02 -11.14 -21.11
N ASP A 71 0.37 -11.27 -22.27
CA ASP A 71 0.81 -12.14 -23.38
C ASP A 71 1.23 -13.55 -22.92
N GLY A 72 0.43 -14.14 -22.03
CA GLY A 72 0.67 -15.48 -21.47
C GLY A 72 1.70 -15.51 -20.32
N ARG A 73 2.22 -14.37 -19.89
CA ARG A 73 3.15 -14.26 -18.75
C ARG A 73 2.45 -13.73 -17.51
N TRP A 74 2.63 -14.45 -16.41
CA TRP A 74 2.07 -14.09 -15.13
C TRP A 74 2.85 -12.94 -14.45
N GLN A 75 2.15 -11.86 -14.09
CA GLN A 75 2.71 -10.71 -13.40
C GLN A 75 1.89 -10.33 -12.16
N THR A 76 2.57 -9.89 -11.12
CA THR A 76 1.96 -9.32 -9.91
C THR A 76 1.89 -7.79 -10.02
N ASP A 77 1.03 -7.16 -9.21
CA ASP A 77 0.89 -5.70 -9.16
C ASP A 77 1.64 -5.12 -7.96
N TYR A 78 2.52 -4.17 -8.20
CA TYR A 78 3.24 -3.41 -7.17
C TYR A 78 2.35 -2.42 -6.40
N HIS A 79 1.17 -2.12 -6.94
CA HIS A 79 0.12 -1.34 -6.26
C HIS A 79 -0.92 -2.21 -5.54
N ALA A 80 -0.73 -3.53 -5.48
CA ALA A 80 -1.58 -4.40 -4.68
C ALA A 80 -1.49 -4.06 -3.18
N ASP A 81 -2.51 -4.43 -2.41
CA ASP A 81 -2.51 -4.21 -0.97
C ASP A 81 -1.54 -5.14 -0.23
N GLY A 82 -1.09 -6.20 -0.90
CA GLY A 82 -0.11 -7.15 -0.40
C GLY A 82 0.17 -8.27 -1.39
N TYR A 83 0.89 -9.28 -0.91
CA TYR A 83 1.20 -10.49 -1.66
C TYR A 83 0.98 -11.72 -0.79
N THR A 84 0.58 -12.82 -1.41
CA THR A 84 0.49 -14.13 -0.75
C THR A 84 1.21 -15.17 -1.57
N GLU A 85 1.84 -16.14 -0.91
CA GLU A 85 2.49 -17.26 -1.57
C GLU A 85 1.43 -18.17 -2.21
N ASN A 86 1.72 -18.66 -3.42
CA ASN A 86 0.89 -19.64 -4.10
C ASN A 86 1.55 -21.02 -4.07
N ALA A 87 0.75 -22.05 -4.36
CA ALA A 87 1.19 -23.45 -4.35
C ALA A 87 2.30 -23.79 -5.35
N TYR A 88 2.66 -22.88 -6.25
CA TYR A 88 3.65 -23.07 -7.30
C TYR A 88 4.99 -22.38 -6.99
N GLY A 89 5.19 -21.93 -5.74
CA GLY A 89 6.42 -21.26 -5.32
C GLY A 89 6.56 -19.83 -5.87
N SER A 90 5.45 -19.22 -6.29
CA SER A 90 5.37 -17.83 -6.73
C SER A 90 4.40 -17.07 -5.82
N GLN A 91 4.13 -15.80 -6.13
CA GLN A 91 3.23 -14.96 -5.34
C GLN A 91 2.03 -14.51 -6.17
N ASN A 92 0.89 -14.39 -5.50
CA ASN A 92 -0.31 -13.74 -5.99
C ASN A 92 -0.41 -12.34 -5.37
N SER A 93 -1.01 -11.40 -6.09
CA SER A 93 -1.30 -10.06 -5.58
C SER A 93 -2.57 -10.10 -4.73
N VAL A 94 -2.60 -9.37 -3.63
CA VAL A 94 -3.77 -9.30 -2.73
C VAL A 94 -4.54 -8.00 -2.97
N LEU A 95 -5.86 -8.11 -3.08
CA LEU A 95 -6.81 -7.02 -3.17
C LEU A 95 -7.72 -7.05 -1.95
N ASP A 96 -7.55 -6.09 -1.05
CA ASP A 96 -8.34 -5.98 0.16
C ASP A 96 -9.52 -5.01 0.00
N LEU A 97 -10.75 -5.54 0.05
CA LEU A 97 -11.99 -4.78 0.07
C LEU A 97 -12.70 -4.84 1.43
N SER A 98 -12.02 -5.25 2.50
CA SER A 98 -12.59 -5.41 3.85
C SER A 98 -12.82 -4.09 4.60
N LEU A 99 -12.15 -3.00 4.19
CA LEU A 99 -12.26 -1.74 4.88
C LEU A 99 -13.60 -1.03 4.56
N PRO A 100 -14.40 -0.64 5.58
CA PRO A 100 -15.54 0.23 5.37
C PRO A 100 -15.01 1.63 5.06
N LYS A 101 -15.12 2.07 3.81
CA LYS A 101 -14.86 3.47 3.45
C LYS A 101 -16.10 4.33 3.74
N VAL A 102 -16.52 4.38 5.00
CA VAL A 102 -17.50 5.35 5.52
C VAL A 102 -17.05 5.83 6.90
N VAL A 103 -16.39 6.98 6.93
CA VAL A 103 -16.77 8.00 7.90
C VAL A 103 -17.37 9.15 7.10
N PRO A 104 -18.71 9.23 6.96
CA PRO A 104 -19.36 10.44 6.51
C PRO A 104 -18.94 11.56 7.47
N MET A 105 -18.54 12.72 6.94
CA MET A 105 -18.03 13.86 7.69
C MET A 105 -19.08 14.53 8.62
N GLU A 106 -20.20 13.87 8.91
CA GLU A 106 -21.32 14.46 9.66
C GLU A 106 -21.28 14.18 11.17
N GLU A 107 -20.42 13.28 11.68
CA GLU A 107 -20.29 13.05 13.12
C GLU A 107 -19.15 13.83 13.81
N ARG A 108 -18.49 14.77 13.10
CA ARG A 108 -17.55 15.71 13.73
C ARG A 108 -18.17 17.05 14.15
N LEU A 109 -19.46 17.25 13.93
CA LEU A 109 -20.16 18.51 14.23
C LEU A 109 -21.38 18.33 15.16
N SER A 110 -21.33 17.38 16.09
CA SER A 110 -22.27 17.37 17.23
C SER A 110 -21.54 17.38 18.57
N SER A 111 -20.52 18.23 18.69
CA SER A 111 -20.13 18.77 19.99
C SER A 111 -21.02 19.98 20.27
N LYS A 112 -22.19 19.72 20.85
CA LYS A 112 -22.94 20.75 21.57
C LYS A 112 -22.01 21.33 22.63
N VAL A 113 -21.64 22.61 22.51
CA VAL A 113 -20.90 23.34 23.53
C VAL A 113 -21.91 23.77 24.60
N PRO A 114 -21.79 23.35 25.87
CA PRO A 114 -22.36 24.10 26.97
C PRO A 114 -21.34 25.14 27.45
N ASP A 115 -21.82 26.36 27.64
CA ASP A 115 -21.06 27.50 28.11
C ASP A 115 -20.33 27.24 29.45
N GLY A 116 -19.14 27.83 29.55
CA GLY A 116 -18.52 28.18 30.82
C GLY A 116 -17.58 27.12 31.39
N HIS A 117 -16.29 27.44 31.43
CA HIS A 117 -15.56 27.80 32.64
C HIS A 117 -14.06 27.76 32.39
N THR A 118 -13.43 28.93 32.59
CA THR A 118 -11.99 29.17 32.62
C THR A 118 -11.24 28.09 33.41
N HIS A 119 -10.25 27.43 32.80
CA HIS A 119 -9.25 26.72 33.58
C HIS A 119 -7.83 27.05 33.12
N ARG A 120 -7.20 27.91 33.93
CA ARG A 120 -5.75 28.11 34.05
C ARG A 120 -5.06 26.75 34.13
N ALA A 121 -4.01 26.55 33.34
CA ALA A 121 -3.10 25.42 33.52
C ALA A 121 -2.09 25.73 34.65
N PRO A 122 -1.84 24.78 35.56
CA PRO A 122 -0.57 24.72 36.27
C PRO A 122 0.21 23.45 35.91
N TYR A 123 1.49 23.65 35.64
CA TYR A 123 2.53 22.62 35.60
C TYR A 123 2.53 21.74 36.85
N LEU A 124 2.83 20.45 36.70
CA LEU A 124 3.35 19.60 37.77
C LEU A 124 4.72 19.02 37.36
N PRO A 125 5.71 18.98 38.28
CA PRO A 125 7.10 18.58 38.00
C PRO A 125 7.30 17.05 38.06
N VAL A 126 8.25 16.56 37.27
CA VAL A 126 8.75 15.16 37.28
C VAL A 126 9.64 14.89 38.51
N PRO A 127 9.52 13.75 39.22
CA PRO A 127 10.37 13.44 40.38
C PRO A 127 11.78 12.96 39.99
N LEU A 128 12.76 13.39 40.77
CA LEU A 128 14.19 13.12 40.68
C LEU A 128 14.62 12.22 41.87
N GLU A 129 15.34 11.13 41.60
CA GLU A 129 16.35 10.44 42.45
C GLU A 129 16.72 9.10 41.74
N GLU A 130 17.86 8.92 41.07
CA GLU A 130 19.30 8.98 41.42
C GLU A 130 19.84 7.69 42.06
N MET A 131 20.69 6.96 41.32
CA MET A 131 21.83 6.20 41.85
C MET A 131 22.74 5.74 40.69
N ALA A 132 23.93 6.35 40.59
CA ALA A 132 25.09 5.92 39.78
C ALA A 132 26.06 5.12 40.70
N PRO A 133 27.33 4.77 40.34
CA PRO A 133 28.05 4.91 39.06
C PRO A 133 28.96 3.69 38.68
N ALA A 134 29.52 3.66 37.46
CA ALA A 134 30.96 3.41 37.24
C ALA A 134 31.40 3.60 35.76
N ARG A 135 32.62 4.13 35.63
CA ARG A 135 33.35 4.64 34.46
C ARG A 135 33.68 3.62 33.37
N GLY A 136 33.87 4.13 32.15
CA GLY A 136 34.64 3.47 31.08
C GLY A 136 34.78 4.33 29.82
N ASP A 137 35.71 5.29 29.87
CA ASP A 137 36.31 6.01 28.72
C ASP A 137 36.74 5.04 27.61
N LYS A 138 36.37 5.26 26.33
CA LYS A 138 37.21 5.09 25.11
C LYS A 138 36.64 5.86 23.90
N THR A 139 37.45 6.79 23.42
CA THR A 139 37.49 7.48 22.12
C THR A 139 36.93 6.75 20.88
N PRO A 140 36.34 7.47 19.88
CA PRO A 140 35.92 6.88 18.60
C PRO A 140 37.12 6.53 17.70
N PRO A 141 37.03 5.48 16.85
CA PRO A 141 38.12 5.10 15.94
C PRO A 141 38.24 6.04 14.73
N GLU A 142 39.47 6.44 14.46
CA GLU A 142 39.92 7.27 13.33
C GLU A 142 39.86 6.49 12.00
N MET A 143 39.31 7.11 10.94
CA MET A 143 39.25 6.53 9.59
C MET A 143 40.61 6.60 8.90
N PRO A 144 41.09 5.54 8.23
CA PRO A 144 42.39 5.57 7.54
C PRO A 144 42.34 6.43 6.27
N ARG A 145 43.18 7.47 6.21
CA ARG A 145 43.44 8.26 4.99
C ARG A 145 44.32 7.48 4.03
N LEU A 146 43.85 7.36 2.79
CA LEU A 146 44.60 6.87 1.62
C LEU A 146 45.87 7.71 1.40
N ARG A 147 47.04 7.05 1.34
CA ARG A 147 48.29 7.71 0.89
C ARG A 147 48.38 7.67 -0.64
N PRO A 148 48.87 8.73 -1.30
CA PRO A 148 49.18 8.70 -2.72
C PRO A 148 50.46 7.90 -2.96
N ARG A 149 50.44 7.06 -4.01
CA ARG A 149 51.59 6.27 -4.45
C ARG A 149 52.51 7.17 -5.27
N VAL A 150 53.69 7.46 -4.71
CA VAL A 150 54.77 8.17 -5.41
C VAL A 150 55.46 7.21 -6.39
N ALA A 151 55.76 7.70 -7.58
CA ALA A 151 56.56 7.06 -8.61
C ALA A 151 58.04 7.46 -8.48
N ALA A 152 58.94 6.48 -8.62
CA ALA A 152 60.38 6.55 -9.00
C ALA A 152 60.96 5.13 -8.80
N ALA A 153 61.82 4.55 -9.63
CA ALA A 153 62.53 4.94 -10.84
C ALA A 153 62.79 3.66 -11.66
#